data_AF-A0A7C1MMP6-F1
#
_entry.id   AF-A0A7C1MMP6-F1
#
_cell.length_a   1.000
_cell.length_b   1.000
_cell.length_c   1.000
_cell.angle_alpha   90.00
_cell.angle_beta   90.00
_cell.angle_gamma   90.00
#
_symmetry.space_group_name_H-M   'P 1'
#
loop_
_entity.id
_entity.type
_entity.pdbx_description
1 polymer ?
#
loop_
_entity_poly.entity_id
_entity_poly.type
_entity_poly.pdbx_seq_one_letter_code
_entity_poly.pdbx_strand_id
1 'polypeptide(L)'
;MNIKQDVEGLYTERTQFSERLYELMGSIQYRLNAVDWHLRNLCQQHNYYEQKIAKNGLESSGWSEQYSLYYLFDDFIFNLISLYDYFGSYIYLSFVDQNKQKKMWSRLANAAGNQNNYFSNCILAKKIFKHHREWVIKLNDYRAQIIHYKLNHGHAKKRISISVKEGIQKTELMYSVPDDLVKLLNLQNCHKNETGFDLQFGAIEIAERSIVSLKELAQTALDRCTLNSIQFKEKLL
;
A
#
# COMPACT_ATOMS: atom_id res chain seq x y z
N MET A 1 -32.79 -33.28 14.03
CA MET A 1 -31.90 -32.92 12.91
C MET A 1 -30.81 -33.98 12.84
N ASN A 2 -30.72 -34.71 11.73
CA ASN A 2 -30.04 -36.00 11.60
C ASN A 2 -28.53 -35.80 11.37
N ILE A 3 -27.69 -36.22 12.32
CA ILE A 3 -26.25 -35.90 12.43
C ILE A 3 -25.36 -36.74 11.46
N LYS A 4 -25.95 -37.56 10.59
CA LYS A 4 -25.20 -38.55 9.78
C LYS A 4 -24.93 -38.19 8.31
N GLN A 5 -25.31 -37.01 7.81
CA GLN A 5 -25.06 -36.63 6.41
C GLN A 5 -24.03 -35.50 6.19
N ASP A 6 -23.33 -35.05 7.23
CA ASP A 6 -22.59 -33.77 7.18
C ASP A 6 -21.09 -33.85 7.53
N VAL A 7 -20.45 -35.03 7.43
CA VAL A 7 -19.08 -35.19 7.97
C VAL A 7 -17.97 -34.99 6.93
N GLU A 8 -18.19 -35.26 5.64
CA GLU A 8 -17.11 -35.16 4.64
C GLU A 8 -17.13 -33.84 3.84
N GLY A 9 -18.30 -33.33 3.46
CA GLY A 9 -18.44 -32.07 2.73
C GLY A 9 -18.09 -30.82 3.57
N LEU A 10 -18.59 -30.75 4.80
CA LEU A 10 -18.30 -29.63 5.71
C LEU A 10 -16.83 -29.61 6.17
N TYR A 11 -16.18 -30.76 6.32
CA TYR A 11 -14.76 -30.82 6.67
C TYR A 11 -13.89 -30.36 5.50
N THR A 12 -14.15 -30.84 4.28
CA THR A 12 -13.40 -30.43 3.10
C THR A 12 -13.56 -28.93 2.82
N GLU A 13 -14.78 -28.38 2.91
CA GLU A 13 -15.03 -26.95 2.76
C GLU A 13 -14.36 -26.11 3.86
N ARG A 14 -14.40 -26.54 5.12
CA ARG A 14 -13.69 -25.85 6.23
C ARG A 14 -12.18 -25.87 6.05
N THR A 15 -11.64 -26.99 5.57
CA THR A 15 -10.20 -27.15 5.34
C THR A 15 -9.76 -26.25 4.19
N GLN A 16 -10.49 -26.24 3.07
CA GLN A 16 -10.21 -25.35 1.93
C GLN A 16 -10.39 -23.87 2.29
N PHE A 17 -11.39 -23.52 3.11
CA PHE A 17 -11.56 -22.14 3.58
C PHE A 17 -10.38 -21.69 4.43
N SER A 18 -9.94 -22.53 5.37
CA SER A 18 -8.82 -22.24 6.25
C SER A 18 -7.51 -22.12 5.45
N GLU A 19 -7.28 -23.04 4.52
CA GLU A 19 -6.14 -23.01 3.60
C GLU A 19 -6.10 -21.70 2.79
N ARG A 20 -7.23 -21.30 2.17
CA ARG A 20 -7.32 -20.03 1.43
C ARG A 20 -7.05 -18.81 2.31
N LEU A 21 -7.44 -18.83 3.58
CA LEU A 21 -7.12 -17.76 4.52
C LEU A 21 -5.62 -17.72 4.84
N TYR A 22 -4.99 -18.88 5.09
CA TYR A 22 -3.55 -18.96 5.32
C TYR A 22 -2.75 -18.52 4.09
N GLU A 23 -3.16 -18.88 2.87
CA GLU A 23 -2.56 -18.38 1.63
C GLU A 23 -2.63 -16.85 1.53
N LEU A 24 -3.77 -16.26 1.87
CA LEU A 24 -3.95 -14.81 1.86
C LEU A 24 -3.10 -14.14 2.92
N MET A 25 -3.02 -14.70 4.13
CA MET A 25 -2.12 -14.21 5.18
C MET A 25 -0.66 -14.29 4.76
N GLY A 26 -0.24 -15.39 4.15
CA GLY A 26 1.11 -15.55 3.58
C GLY A 26 1.38 -14.52 2.48
N SER A 27 0.41 -14.25 1.62
CA SER A 27 0.51 -13.23 0.57
C SER A 27 0.59 -11.81 1.13
N ILE A 28 -0.18 -11.50 2.17
CA ILE A 28 -0.12 -10.21 2.90
C ILE A 28 1.25 -10.05 3.53
N GLN A 29 1.74 -11.06 4.26
CA GLN A 29 3.06 -11.03 4.89
C GLN A 29 4.18 -10.85 3.86
N TYR A 30 4.09 -11.57 2.74
CA TYR A 30 5.02 -11.44 1.63
C TYR A 30 5.03 -9.99 1.09
N ARG A 31 3.86 -9.38 0.87
CA ARG A 31 3.79 -7.99 0.37
C ARG A 31 4.24 -6.96 1.39
N LEU A 32 3.98 -7.17 2.68
CA LEU A 32 4.55 -6.33 3.74
C LEU A 32 6.08 -6.37 3.73
N ASN A 33 6.65 -7.57 3.63
CA ASN A 33 8.10 -7.76 3.52
C ASN A 33 8.66 -7.12 2.25
N ALA A 34 7.95 -7.24 1.12
CA ALA A 34 8.34 -6.60 -0.13
C ALA A 34 8.33 -5.06 0.00
N VAL A 35 7.29 -4.48 0.62
CA VAL A 35 7.22 -3.03 0.88
C VAL A 35 8.39 -2.57 1.75
N ASP A 36 8.67 -3.26 2.86
CA ASP A 36 9.81 -2.95 3.74
C ASP A 36 11.15 -3.08 3.00
N TRP A 37 11.33 -4.15 2.23
CA TRP A 37 12.55 -4.36 1.45
C TRP A 37 12.79 -3.25 0.43
N HIS A 38 11.77 -2.84 -0.33
CA HIS A 38 11.94 -1.76 -1.33
C HIS A 38 12.24 -0.42 -0.66
N LEU A 39 11.59 -0.09 0.47
CA LEU A 39 11.89 1.12 1.22
C LEU A 39 13.34 1.14 1.72
N ARG A 40 13.82 0.03 2.31
CA ARG A 40 15.21 -0.08 2.77
C ARG A 40 16.20 0.08 1.62
N ASN A 41 15.95 -0.58 0.49
CA ASN A 41 16.83 -0.48 -0.68
C ASN A 41 16.82 0.94 -1.28
N LEU A 42 15.65 1.60 -1.34
CA LEU A 42 15.56 2.98 -1.78
C LEU A 42 16.42 3.90 -0.88
N CYS A 43 16.32 3.74 0.43
CA CYS A 43 17.11 4.51 1.38
C CYS A 43 18.61 4.22 1.26
N GLN A 44 18.99 2.95 1.17
CA GLN A 44 20.38 2.51 1.05
C GLN A 44 21.03 2.98 -0.25
N GLN A 45 20.35 2.83 -1.40
CA GLN A 45 20.87 3.25 -2.69
C GLN A 45 21.05 4.77 -2.76
N HIS A 46 20.08 5.52 -2.25
CA HIS A 46 20.20 6.97 -2.18
C HIS A 46 21.40 7.42 -1.32
N ASN A 47 21.57 6.84 -0.13
CA ASN A 47 22.71 7.13 0.73
C ASN A 47 24.04 6.76 0.06
N TYR A 48 24.07 5.63 -0.66
CA TYR A 48 25.23 5.24 -1.46
C TYR A 48 25.54 6.28 -2.55
N TYR A 49 24.54 6.81 -3.25
CA TYR A 49 24.74 7.84 -4.26
C TYR A 49 25.19 9.17 -3.67
N GLU A 50 24.65 9.57 -2.51
CA GLU A 50 25.12 10.75 -1.80
C GLU A 50 26.61 10.64 -1.43
N GLN A 51 27.03 9.49 -0.89
CA GLN A 51 28.43 9.21 -0.55
C GLN A 51 29.32 9.16 -1.80
N LYS A 52 28.84 8.57 -2.89
CA LYS A 52 29.56 8.53 -4.18
C LYS A 52 29.84 9.94 -4.69
N ILE A 53 28.86 10.83 -4.63
CA ILE A 53 28.99 12.24 -5.04
C ILE A 53 29.93 12.99 -4.10
N ALA A 54 29.81 12.77 -2.79
CA ALA A 54 30.70 13.37 -1.81
C ALA A 54 32.18 13.00 -2.05
N LYS A 55 32.45 11.77 -2.48
CA LYS A 55 33.80 11.27 -2.74
C LYS A 55 34.37 11.65 -4.11
N ASN A 56 33.55 11.56 -5.15
CA ASN A 56 34.01 11.64 -6.55
C ASN A 56 33.59 12.93 -7.26
N GLY A 57 32.88 13.83 -6.58
CA GLY A 57 32.35 15.06 -7.15
C GLY A 57 31.11 14.85 -8.03
N LEU A 58 30.59 15.96 -8.55
CA LEU A 58 29.32 16.03 -9.30
C LEU A 58 29.31 15.21 -10.60
N GLU A 59 30.47 15.07 -11.25
CA GLU A 59 30.65 14.29 -12.49
C GLU A 59 30.32 12.80 -12.31
N SER A 60 30.35 12.32 -11.07
CA SER A 60 30.01 10.93 -10.74
C SER A 60 28.51 10.64 -10.66
N SER A 61 27.66 11.66 -10.86
CA SER A 61 26.20 11.55 -10.76
C SER A 61 25.56 11.46 -12.15
N GLY A 62 25.20 10.25 -12.57
CA GLY A 62 24.56 9.99 -13.85
C GLY A 62 23.03 9.99 -13.78
N TRP A 63 22.42 9.89 -14.96
CA TRP A 63 20.97 9.64 -15.10
C TRP A 63 20.60 8.23 -14.61
N SER A 64 21.51 7.26 -14.73
CA SER A 64 21.32 5.88 -14.32
C SER A 64 20.94 5.71 -12.84
N GLU A 65 21.56 6.51 -11.96
CA GLU A 65 21.30 6.53 -10.52
C GLU A 65 19.93 7.08 -10.19
N GLN A 66 19.45 8.04 -10.98
CA GLN A 66 18.10 8.56 -10.84
C GLN A 66 17.09 7.47 -11.23
N TYR A 67 17.29 6.84 -12.39
CA TYR A 67 16.39 5.79 -12.89
C TYR A 67 16.28 4.61 -11.92
N SER A 68 17.38 4.15 -11.33
CA SER A 68 17.34 3.03 -10.37
C SER A 68 16.48 3.33 -9.14
N LEU A 69 16.55 4.55 -8.59
CA LEU A 69 15.71 4.97 -7.47
C LEU A 69 14.24 5.04 -7.85
N TYR A 70 13.90 5.54 -9.05
CA TYR A 70 12.51 5.57 -9.50
C TYR A 70 11.96 4.18 -9.79
N TYR A 71 12.76 3.25 -10.33
CA TYR A 71 12.33 1.86 -10.48
C TYR A 71 12.01 1.22 -9.13
N LEU A 72 12.88 1.43 -8.11
CA LEU A 72 12.60 0.97 -6.76
C LEU A 72 11.34 1.60 -6.16
N PHE A 73 11.15 2.90 -6.39
CA PHE A 73 9.98 3.63 -5.91
C PHE A 73 8.69 3.15 -6.57
N ASP A 74 8.70 2.96 -7.89
CA ASP A 74 7.55 2.45 -8.62
C ASP A 74 7.21 1.05 -8.12
N ASP A 75 8.18 0.13 -8.07
CA ASP A 75 7.98 -1.24 -7.55
C ASP A 75 7.46 -1.26 -6.11
N PHE A 76 7.89 -0.31 -5.27
CA PHE A 76 7.31 -0.09 -3.94
C PHE A 76 5.80 0.21 -4.02
N ILE A 77 5.37 1.13 -4.88
CA ILE A 77 3.94 1.45 -5.08
C ILE A 77 3.17 0.24 -5.62
N PHE A 78 3.72 -0.51 -6.57
CA PHE A 78 3.10 -1.74 -7.10
C PHE A 78 2.90 -2.79 -5.99
N ASN A 79 3.90 -3.00 -5.13
CA ASN A 79 3.81 -3.91 -4.00
C ASN A 79 2.79 -3.44 -2.96
N LEU A 80 2.70 -2.13 -2.72
CA LEU A 80 1.74 -1.55 -1.81
C LEU A 80 0.28 -1.69 -2.30
N ILE A 81 0.03 -1.50 -3.59
CA ILE A 81 -1.30 -1.76 -4.20
C ILE A 81 -1.65 -3.24 -4.11
N SER A 82 -0.69 -4.12 -4.39
CA SER A 82 -0.89 -5.57 -4.27
C SER A 82 -1.23 -5.98 -2.83
N LEU A 83 -0.61 -5.35 -1.83
CA LEU A 83 -0.94 -5.53 -0.42
C LEU A 83 -2.42 -5.23 -0.15
N TYR A 84 -2.94 -4.12 -0.69
CA TYR A 84 -4.37 -3.80 -0.59
C TYR A 84 -5.25 -4.88 -1.21
N ASP A 85 -4.87 -5.45 -2.37
CA ASP A 85 -5.69 -6.48 -3.03
C ASP A 85 -5.76 -7.79 -2.23
N TYR A 86 -4.64 -8.23 -1.66
CA TYR A 86 -4.65 -9.41 -0.78
C TYR A 86 -5.38 -9.13 0.53
N PHE A 87 -5.19 -7.95 1.12
CA PHE A 87 -5.91 -7.54 2.32
C PHE A 87 -7.42 -7.43 2.07
N GLY A 88 -7.83 -6.85 0.95
CA GLY A 88 -9.23 -6.78 0.52
C GLY A 88 -9.82 -8.18 0.32
N SER A 89 -9.07 -9.08 -0.31
CA SER A 89 -9.48 -10.48 -0.46
C SER A 89 -9.65 -11.16 0.89
N TYR A 90 -8.74 -10.91 1.84
CA TYR A 90 -8.80 -11.44 3.19
C TYR A 90 -10.03 -10.93 3.94
N ILE A 91 -10.29 -9.62 3.93
CA ILE A 91 -11.48 -9.03 4.56
C ILE A 91 -12.76 -9.58 3.94
N TYR A 92 -12.82 -9.63 2.61
CA TYR A 92 -14.01 -10.08 1.91
C TYR A 92 -14.31 -11.55 2.21
N LEU A 93 -13.30 -12.43 2.16
CA LEU A 93 -13.43 -13.85 2.47
C LEU A 93 -13.80 -14.11 3.95
N SER A 94 -13.25 -13.32 4.86
CA SER A 94 -13.44 -13.50 6.30
C SER A 94 -14.78 -12.97 6.79
N PHE A 95 -15.26 -11.84 6.23
CA PHE A 95 -16.32 -11.05 6.86
C PHE A 95 -17.51 -10.70 5.96
N VAL A 96 -17.40 -10.88 4.64
CA VAL A 96 -18.41 -10.39 3.70
C VAL A 96 -19.07 -11.52 2.93
N ASP A 97 -18.29 -12.46 2.38
CA ASP A 97 -18.81 -13.47 1.48
C ASP A 97 -19.31 -14.72 2.20
N GLN A 98 -20.59 -15.03 1.99
CA GLN A 98 -21.18 -16.31 2.38
C GLN A 98 -20.73 -17.44 1.43
N ASN A 99 -20.41 -17.11 0.17
CA ASN A 99 -19.98 -18.05 -0.87
C ASN A 99 -18.46 -18.22 -0.98
N LYS A 100 -17.70 -17.61 -0.06
CA LYS A 100 -16.24 -17.80 0.10
C LYS A 100 -15.39 -17.52 -1.16
N GLN A 101 -15.77 -16.55 -1.99
CA GLN A 101 -15.00 -16.10 -3.14
C GLN A 101 -14.01 -14.99 -2.74
N LYS A 102 -12.86 -14.93 -3.44
CA LYS A 102 -11.86 -13.86 -3.27
C LYS A 102 -12.30 -12.62 -4.08
N LYS A 103 -12.15 -11.42 -3.53
CA LYS A 103 -12.34 -10.15 -4.26
C LYS A 103 -11.19 -9.20 -3.98
N MET A 104 -10.59 -8.68 -5.06
CA MET A 104 -9.62 -7.59 -5.02
C MET A 104 -10.18 -6.35 -4.33
N TRP A 105 -9.29 -5.45 -3.90
CA TRP A 105 -9.64 -4.29 -3.08
C TRP A 105 -10.72 -3.43 -3.73
N SER A 106 -10.56 -3.11 -5.02
CA SER A 106 -11.52 -2.28 -5.76
C SER A 106 -12.94 -2.85 -5.73
N ARG A 107 -13.08 -4.17 -5.87
CA ARG A 107 -14.37 -4.85 -5.81
C ARG A 107 -14.97 -4.85 -4.39
N LEU A 108 -14.13 -5.01 -3.36
CA LEU A 108 -14.55 -4.88 -1.97
C LEU A 108 -15.03 -3.45 -1.67
N ALA A 109 -14.27 -2.44 -2.11
CA ALA A 109 -14.62 -1.04 -1.90
C ALA A 109 -15.91 -0.63 -2.64
N ASN A 110 -16.11 -1.13 -3.87
CA ASN A 110 -17.36 -0.94 -4.59
C ASN A 110 -18.54 -1.59 -3.87
N ALA A 111 -18.36 -2.80 -3.32
CA ALA A 111 -19.38 -3.44 -2.49
C ALA A 111 -19.68 -2.64 -1.21
N ALA A 112 -18.66 -2.03 -0.62
CA ALA A 112 -18.78 -1.20 0.58
C ALA A 112 -19.57 0.11 0.35
N GLY A 113 -19.49 0.69 -0.86
CA GLY A 113 -20.23 1.90 -1.24
C GLY A 113 -21.62 1.66 -1.81
N ASN A 114 -21.97 0.43 -2.16
CA ASN A 114 -23.27 0.11 -2.76
C ASN A 114 -24.36 -0.01 -1.70
N GLN A 115 -25.32 0.92 -1.69
CA GLN A 115 -26.43 0.98 -0.72
C GLN A 115 -27.33 -0.26 -0.75
N ASN A 116 -27.37 -0.99 -1.87
CA ASN A 116 -28.13 -2.24 -2.00
C ASN A 116 -27.37 -3.45 -1.41
N ASN A 117 -26.10 -3.29 -1.04
CA ASN A 117 -25.32 -4.34 -0.41
C ASN A 117 -25.44 -4.22 1.11
N TYR A 118 -25.87 -5.28 1.79
CA TYR A 118 -25.96 -5.31 3.25
C TYR A 118 -24.65 -4.92 3.94
N PHE A 119 -23.50 -5.30 3.37
CA PHE A 119 -22.18 -4.95 3.89
C PHE A 119 -21.99 -3.43 4.03
N SER A 120 -22.56 -2.62 3.13
CA SER A 120 -22.40 -1.16 3.12
C SER A 120 -22.89 -0.47 4.40
N ASN A 121 -23.78 -1.11 5.15
CA ASN A 121 -24.34 -0.56 6.38
C ASN A 121 -23.37 -0.63 7.57
N CYS A 122 -22.32 -1.45 7.49
CA CYS A 122 -21.40 -1.61 8.62
C CYS A 122 -20.31 -0.53 8.66
N ILE A 123 -19.79 -0.27 9.86
CA ILE A 123 -18.74 0.73 10.10
C ILE A 123 -17.48 0.40 9.29
N LEU A 124 -17.13 -0.89 9.19
CA LEU A 124 -15.99 -1.34 8.39
C LEU A 124 -16.15 -0.95 6.91
N ALA A 125 -17.32 -1.17 6.33
CA ALA A 125 -17.58 -0.80 4.94
C ALA A 125 -17.47 0.72 4.73
N LYS A 126 -18.03 1.54 5.62
CA LYS A 126 -17.90 3.01 5.55
C LYS A 126 -16.43 3.44 5.58
N LYS A 127 -15.62 2.84 6.47
CA LYS A 127 -14.18 3.11 6.53
C LYS A 127 -13.43 2.66 5.28
N ILE A 128 -13.72 1.46 4.75
CA ILE A 128 -13.11 0.95 3.52
C ILE A 128 -13.44 1.85 2.34
N PHE A 129 -14.71 2.22 2.18
CA PHE A 129 -15.15 3.07 1.07
C PHE A 129 -14.48 4.44 1.11
N LYS A 130 -14.45 5.07 2.30
CA LYS A 130 -13.74 6.32 2.53
C LYS A 130 -12.25 6.20 2.19
N HIS A 131 -11.56 5.23 2.77
CA HIS A 131 -10.13 4.98 2.53
C HIS A 131 -9.83 4.73 1.05
N HIS A 132 -10.67 3.96 0.37
CA HIS A 132 -10.50 3.71 -1.05
C HIS A 132 -10.58 5.01 -1.87
N ARG A 133 -11.57 5.85 -1.62
CA ARG A 133 -11.79 7.13 -2.33
C ARG A 133 -10.69 8.14 -2.03
N GLU A 134 -10.23 8.21 -0.80
CA GLU A 134 -9.27 9.23 -0.35
C GLU A 134 -7.82 8.85 -0.61
N TRP A 135 -7.52 7.55 -0.74
CA TRP A 135 -6.15 7.03 -0.78
C TRP A 135 -5.91 6.00 -1.88
N VAL A 136 -6.53 4.82 -1.79
CA VAL A 136 -6.14 3.66 -2.63
C VAL A 136 -6.41 3.89 -4.12
N ILE A 137 -7.49 4.61 -4.47
CA ILE A 137 -7.77 4.93 -5.88
C ILE A 137 -6.66 5.79 -6.50
N LYS A 138 -6.10 6.74 -5.73
CA LYS A 138 -5.06 7.65 -6.19
C LYS A 138 -3.73 6.94 -6.42
N LEU A 139 -3.40 5.94 -5.59
CA LEU A 139 -2.26 5.05 -5.84
C LEU A 139 -2.45 4.26 -7.14
N ASN A 140 -3.66 3.76 -7.39
CA ASN A 140 -3.97 3.07 -8.64
C ASN A 140 -3.92 4.01 -9.86
N ASP A 141 -4.39 5.25 -9.72
CA ASP A 141 -4.31 6.26 -10.78
C ASP A 141 -2.85 6.56 -11.14
N TYR A 142 -1.98 6.74 -10.13
CA TYR A 142 -0.54 6.90 -10.37
C TYR A 142 0.09 5.67 -11.03
N ARG A 143 -0.24 4.45 -10.58
CA ARG A 143 0.21 3.21 -11.23
C ARG A 143 -0.23 3.15 -12.69
N ALA A 144 -1.48 3.49 -12.99
CA ALA A 144 -2.01 3.51 -14.34
C ALA A 144 -1.23 4.53 -15.20
N GLN A 145 -0.91 5.69 -14.64
CA GLN A 145 -0.05 6.67 -15.31
C GLN A 145 1.30 6.08 -15.65
N ILE A 146 2.02 5.44 -14.71
CA ILE A 146 3.33 4.81 -14.96
C ILE A 146 3.25 3.80 -16.13
N ILE A 147 2.23 2.94 -16.14
CA ILE A 147 2.07 1.87 -17.15
C ILE A 147 1.74 2.45 -18.53
N HIS A 148 0.81 3.41 -18.60
CA HIS A 148 0.24 3.88 -19.86
C HIS A 148 1.02 5.03 -20.48
N TYR A 149 1.60 5.88 -19.65
CA TYR A 149 2.38 7.02 -20.06
C TYR A 149 3.71 6.82 -19.36
N LYS A 150 4.74 6.29 -20.06
CA LYS A 150 6.13 6.24 -19.56
C LYS A 150 6.39 7.54 -18.82
N LEU A 151 6.20 7.57 -17.49
CA LEU A 151 5.97 8.82 -16.80
C LEU A 151 7.22 9.61 -17.09
N ASN A 152 7.06 10.74 -17.79
CA ASN A 152 8.19 11.54 -18.22
C ASN A 152 8.98 11.76 -16.93
N HIS A 153 10.16 11.16 -16.84
CA HIS A 153 11.07 11.39 -15.73
C HIS A 153 11.42 12.90 -15.66
N GLY A 154 10.99 13.68 -16.66
CA GLY A 154 11.02 15.14 -16.78
C GLY A 154 10.23 15.98 -15.77
N HIS A 155 9.56 15.42 -14.76
CA HIS A 155 9.10 16.22 -13.59
C HIS A 155 9.76 15.82 -12.27
N ALA A 156 10.51 14.71 -12.25
CA ALA A 156 11.34 14.34 -11.12
C ALA A 156 12.55 15.29 -11.06
N LYS A 157 12.60 16.10 -10.01
CA LYS A 157 13.65 17.08 -9.80
C LYS A 157 14.78 16.45 -8.99
N LYS A 158 16.01 16.72 -9.42
CA LYS A 158 17.22 16.34 -8.71
C LYS A 158 17.86 17.62 -8.17
N ARG A 159 18.27 17.61 -6.90
CA ARG A 159 19.10 18.66 -6.32
C ARG A 159 20.30 18.04 -5.64
N ILE A 160 21.46 18.65 -5.87
CA ILE A 160 22.69 18.34 -5.16
C ILE A 160 23.13 19.64 -4.48
N SER A 161 23.28 19.63 -3.17
CA SER A 161 23.82 20.76 -2.42
C SER A 161 25.14 20.35 -1.78
N ILE A 162 26.18 21.14 -1.97
CA ILE A 162 27.47 20.94 -1.33
C ILE A 162 27.69 22.15 -0.41
N SER A 163 27.86 21.91 0.88
CA SER A 163 28.16 22.93 1.87
C SER A 163 29.44 22.59 2.60
N VAL A 164 30.25 23.60 2.91
CA VAL A 164 31.47 23.42 3.69
C VAL A 164 31.31 24.21 4.99
N LYS A 165 31.32 23.52 6.12
CA LYS A 165 31.32 24.13 7.47
C LYS A 165 32.51 23.60 8.24
N GLU A 166 33.33 24.50 8.78
CA GLU A 166 34.49 24.15 9.62
C GLU A 166 35.48 23.16 8.96
N GLY A 167 35.64 23.26 7.64
CA GLY A 167 36.49 22.36 6.86
C GLY A 167 35.86 20.99 6.56
N ILE A 168 34.64 20.72 7.04
CA ILE A 168 33.87 19.51 6.72
C ILE A 168 32.95 19.80 5.53
N GLN A 169 33.17 19.06 4.44
CA GLN A 169 32.28 19.08 3.29
C GLN A 169 31.07 18.18 3.55
N LYS A 170 29.87 18.76 3.56
CA LYS A 170 28.59 18.06 3.60
C LYS A 170 27.95 18.11 2.20
N THR A 171 27.66 16.93 1.66
CA THR A 171 26.90 16.77 0.41
C THR A 171 25.50 16.32 0.76
N GLU A 172 24.49 16.96 0.18
CA GLU A 172 23.08 16.57 0.30
C GLU A 172 22.56 16.28 -1.11
N LEU A 173 22.08 15.07 -1.31
CA LEU A 173 21.42 14.64 -2.53
C LEU A 173 19.91 14.58 -2.27
N MET A 174 19.13 15.02 -3.25
CA MET A 174 17.68 14.92 -3.21
C MET A 174 17.15 14.53 -4.57
N TYR A 175 16.29 13.52 -4.59
CA TYR A 175 15.40 13.22 -5.70
C TYR A 175 13.97 13.50 -5.28
N SER A 176 13.16 14.11 -6.13
CA SER A 176 11.80 14.46 -5.74
C SER A 176 10.79 13.35 -6.02
N VAL A 177 9.78 13.18 -5.16
CA VAL A 177 8.54 12.49 -5.56
C VAL A 177 7.94 13.23 -6.76
N PRO A 178 7.35 12.54 -7.75
CA PRO A 178 6.65 13.20 -8.84
C PRO A 178 5.57 14.17 -8.34
N ASP A 179 5.59 15.41 -8.86
CA ASP A 179 4.71 16.49 -8.39
C ASP A 179 3.21 16.12 -8.47
N ASP A 180 2.82 15.33 -9.47
CA ASP A 180 1.44 14.85 -9.61
C ASP A 180 1.05 13.87 -8.50
N LEU A 181 1.96 12.97 -8.11
CA LEU A 181 1.72 12.05 -7.00
C LEU A 181 1.61 12.79 -5.67
N VAL A 182 2.48 13.78 -5.45
CA VAL A 182 2.42 14.67 -4.27
C VAL A 182 1.05 15.34 -4.16
N LYS A 183 0.55 15.91 -5.27
CA LYS A 183 -0.77 16.57 -5.31
C LYS A 183 -1.90 15.57 -5.09
N LEU A 184 -1.87 14.42 -5.75
CA LEU A 184 -2.89 13.38 -5.61
C LEU A 184 -3.01 12.95 -4.16
N LEU A 185 -1.90 12.55 -3.54
CA LEU A 185 -1.88 12.01 -2.19
C LEU A 185 -1.93 13.07 -1.07
N ASN A 186 -1.81 14.35 -1.41
CA ASN A 186 -1.71 15.45 -0.45
C ASN A 186 -0.65 15.09 0.63
N LEU A 187 0.58 14.84 0.17
CA LEU A 187 1.70 14.56 1.07
C LEU A 187 2.02 15.81 1.88
N GLN A 188 2.18 15.65 3.19
CA GLN A 188 2.37 16.73 4.15
C GLN A 188 3.56 16.37 5.03
N ASN A 189 4.74 16.87 4.65
CA ASN A 189 5.97 16.60 5.39
C ASN A 189 6.85 17.84 5.48
N CYS A 190 7.62 17.92 6.56
CA CYS A 190 8.57 18.99 6.88
C CYS A 190 9.81 19.01 5.96
N HIS A 191 9.96 18.01 5.09
CA HIS A 191 11.08 17.87 4.16
C HIS A 191 10.74 18.33 2.73
N LYS A 192 9.66 19.11 2.56
CA LYS A 192 9.41 19.85 1.32
C LYS A 192 10.37 21.04 1.24
N ASN A 193 11.17 21.10 0.19
CA ASN A 193 12.00 22.26 -0.12
C ASN A 193 11.60 22.87 -1.48
N GLU A 194 12.36 23.86 -1.95
CA GLU A 194 12.14 24.52 -3.26
C GLU A 194 12.14 23.52 -4.44
N THR A 195 12.86 22.41 -4.31
CA THR A 195 12.97 21.35 -5.31
C THR A 195 11.80 20.37 -5.25
N GLY A 196 11.06 20.29 -4.16
CA GLY A 196 9.89 19.42 -4.01
C GLY A 196 9.92 18.58 -2.74
N PHE A 197 9.20 17.46 -2.77
CA PHE A 197 9.21 16.47 -1.68
C PHE A 197 10.27 15.42 -1.94
N ASP A 198 11.12 15.14 -0.96
CA ASP A 198 12.14 14.12 -1.09
C ASP A 198 11.53 12.71 -1.29
N LEU A 199 12.13 11.93 -2.20
CA LEU A 199 11.64 10.62 -2.63
C LEU A 199 11.64 9.59 -1.50
N GLN A 200 12.69 9.57 -0.66
CA GLN A 200 12.77 8.64 0.46
C GLN A 200 11.69 8.96 1.50
N PHE A 201 11.61 10.23 1.90
CA PHE A 201 10.64 10.67 2.90
C PHE A 201 9.20 10.53 2.40
N GLY A 202 8.97 10.80 1.11
CA GLY A 202 7.69 10.57 0.47
C GLY A 202 7.30 9.08 0.46
N ALA A 203 8.24 8.18 0.14
CA ALA A 203 7.98 6.74 0.17
C ALA A 203 7.66 6.25 1.60
N ILE A 204 8.41 6.72 2.60
CA ILE A 204 8.17 6.42 4.01
C ILE A 204 6.76 6.89 4.42
N GLU A 205 6.40 8.14 4.12
CA GLU A 205 5.10 8.69 4.47
C GLU A 205 3.95 7.92 3.79
N ILE A 206 4.11 7.55 2.52
CA ILE A 206 3.12 6.74 1.78
C ILE A 206 2.95 5.36 2.44
N ALA A 207 4.05 4.74 2.85
CA ALA A 207 4.04 3.45 3.52
C ALA A 207 3.36 3.55 4.89
N GLU A 208 3.78 4.48 5.74
CA GLU A 208 3.24 4.70 7.07
C GLU A 208 1.73 4.93 7.03
N ARG A 209 1.26 5.89 6.22
CA ARG A 209 -0.18 6.17 6.06
C ARG A 209 -0.95 4.92 5.64
N SER A 210 -0.38 4.12 4.74
CA SER A 210 -1.02 2.89 4.26
C SER A 210 -1.07 1.80 5.32
N ILE A 211 0.03 1.54 6.02
CA ILE A 211 0.10 0.50 7.07
C ILE A 211 -0.78 0.86 8.27
N VAL A 212 -0.77 2.13 8.69
CA VAL A 212 -1.67 2.62 9.76
C VAL A 212 -3.13 2.39 9.38
N SER A 213 -3.51 2.78 8.15
CA SER A 213 -4.88 2.59 7.67
C SER A 213 -5.28 1.11 7.61
N LEU A 214 -4.40 0.23 7.11
CA LEU A 214 -4.65 -1.21 7.07
C LEU A 214 -4.82 -1.80 8.48
N LYS A 215 -3.98 -1.38 9.44
CA LYS A 215 -4.09 -1.78 10.84
C LYS A 215 -5.43 -1.34 11.46
N GLU A 216 -5.84 -0.09 11.23
CA GLU A 216 -7.13 0.42 11.72
C GLU A 216 -8.34 -0.32 11.13
N LEU A 217 -8.27 -0.66 9.85
CA LEU A 217 -9.31 -1.44 9.17
C LEU A 217 -9.36 -2.87 9.71
N ALA A 218 -8.20 -3.51 9.93
CA ALA A 218 -8.12 -4.83 10.53
C ALA A 218 -8.70 -4.83 11.95
N GLN A 219 -8.34 -3.85 12.78
CA GLN A 219 -8.89 -3.71 14.13
C GLN A 219 -10.41 -3.51 14.09
N THR A 220 -10.89 -2.63 13.20
CA THR A 220 -12.33 -2.40 13.03
C THR A 220 -13.08 -3.68 12.63
N ALA A 221 -12.46 -4.52 11.79
CA ALA A 221 -13.02 -5.80 11.40
C ALA A 221 -13.11 -6.76 12.59
N LEU A 222 -12.04 -6.88 13.38
CA LEU A 222 -12.00 -7.75 14.57
C LEU A 222 -13.03 -7.33 15.64
N ASP A 223 -13.12 -6.03 15.92
CA ASP A 223 -13.97 -5.50 16.99
C ASP A 223 -15.47 -5.63 16.69
N ARG A 224 -15.87 -5.64 15.41
CA ARG A 224 -17.28 -5.46 15.02
C ARG A 224 -17.86 -6.60 14.19
N CYS A 225 -17.04 -7.45 13.56
CA CYS A 225 -17.54 -8.68 12.92
C CYS A 225 -17.75 -9.82 13.93
N THR A 226 -17.17 -9.73 15.12
CA THR A 226 -17.48 -10.62 16.27
C THR A 226 -18.85 -10.32 16.89
N LEU A 227 -19.34 -9.08 16.78
CA LEU A 227 -20.66 -8.68 17.31
C LEU A 227 -21.82 -8.92 16.34
N ASN A 228 -21.62 -8.74 15.03
CA ASN A 228 -22.69 -8.94 14.05
C ASN A 228 -22.92 -10.40 13.66
N SER A 229 -21.91 -11.29 13.79
CA SER A 229 -22.10 -12.73 13.57
C SER A 229 -23.07 -13.38 14.56
N ILE A 230 -23.30 -12.74 15.72
CA ILE A 230 -24.32 -13.12 16.71
C ILE A 230 -25.72 -12.69 16.23
N GLN A 231 -25.89 -11.48 15.70
CA GLN A 231 -27.18 -11.01 15.17
C GLN A 231 -27.60 -11.66 13.84
N PHE A 232 -26.65 -12.18 13.06
CA PHE A 232 -26.95 -12.89 11.81
C PHE A 232 -27.70 -14.21 12.03
N LYS A 233 -27.61 -14.83 13.21
CA LYS A 233 -28.38 -16.03 13.55
C LYS A 233 -29.84 -15.74 13.93
N GLU A 234 -30.15 -14.51 14.35
CA GLU A 234 -31.48 -14.17 14.88
C GLU A 234 -32.43 -13.59 13.82
N LYS A 235 -31.93 -13.21 12.64
CA LYS A 235 -32.77 -12.70 11.54
C LYS A 235 -33.14 -13.73 10.46
N LEU A 236 -32.72 -14.98 10.63
CA LEU A 236 -32.98 -16.09 9.70
C LEU A 236 -33.76 -17.26 10.35
N LEU A 237 -34.31 -17.03 11.55
CA LEU A 237 -35.32 -17.86 12.20
C LEU A 237 -36.64 -17.08 12.24
#